data_AF-A0A8D6VAE6-F1
#
_entry.id   AF-A0A8D6VAE6-F1
#
_cell.length_a   1.000
_cell.length_b   1.000
_cell.length_c   1.000
_cell.angle_alpha   90.00
_cell.angle_beta   90.00
_cell.angle_gamma   90.00
#
_symmetry.space_group_name_H-M   'P 1'
#
loop_
_entity.id
_entity.type
_entity.pdbx_description
1 polymer ?
#
loop_
_entity_poly.entity_id
_entity_poly.type
_entity_poly.pdbx_seq_one_letter_code
_entity_poly.pdbx_strand_id
1 'polypeptide(L)'
;MVPTRSIGGEIAKRIVAASRKHGGILSAKDLTNYRVRELEPVRSTAPSPSSGTTLAQLLNLIEPFPLQPADAGSAKAYHLIAEATRLAGADRSAFSGGPPQHNTPTEKLLNKDYARRRAALISPEHTLPPEAIKAGELPHQSPDTTHYSVVDAEGNAVSNTYTLSNNFGAAVIAPGTGIVLNNSFGNFAWGGPKNSPNAPAPGKRLATTITPLIAFKDGKPWIVAGTPGGGSIISALAQFVVNVIDFKLNIAEATARPRINAARDGAISYELALSPDTLDRLEALGHKVEPFITQTSIQSIEVASDGSAFGSADPRRPDSAAIGVE
;
A
#
# COMPACT_ATOMS: atom_id res chain seq x y z
N MET A 1 -6.57 20.67 -19.83
CA MET A 1 -7.28 19.38 -19.94
C MET A 1 -6.39 18.46 -20.76
N VAL A 2 -5.62 17.57 -20.11
CA VAL A 2 -4.74 16.62 -20.83
C VAL A 2 -5.64 15.67 -21.63
N PRO A 3 -5.43 15.46 -22.94
CA PRO A 3 -6.25 14.53 -23.71
C PRO A 3 -6.02 13.12 -23.16
N THR A 4 -7.00 12.58 -22.44
CA THR A 4 -6.98 11.20 -21.97
C THR A 4 -7.19 10.29 -23.18
N ARG A 5 -6.11 9.97 -23.89
CA ARG A 5 -6.15 9.05 -25.04
C ARG A 5 -6.61 7.68 -24.57
N SER A 6 -7.82 7.30 -24.96
CA SER A 6 -8.32 5.94 -24.80
C SER A 6 -7.58 4.98 -25.73
N ILE A 7 -7.44 3.72 -25.33
CA ILE A 7 -6.85 2.69 -26.21
C ILE A 7 -7.89 2.30 -27.27
N GLY A 8 -7.63 2.68 -28.52
CA GLY A 8 -8.51 2.42 -29.67
C GLY A 8 -7.81 1.67 -30.81
N GLY A 9 -8.52 1.51 -31.93
CA GLY A 9 -7.95 0.97 -33.17
C GLY A 9 -7.51 -0.50 -33.09
N GLU A 10 -6.45 -0.83 -33.83
CA GLU A 10 -5.95 -2.20 -33.98
C GLU A 10 -5.41 -2.80 -32.67
N ILE A 11 -4.77 -1.99 -31.83
CA ILE A 11 -4.28 -2.42 -30.51
C ILE A 11 -5.46 -2.86 -29.62
N ALA A 12 -6.54 -2.07 -29.58
CA ALA A 12 -7.72 -2.42 -28.81
C ALA A 12 -8.35 -3.74 -29.27
N LYS A 13 -8.43 -3.96 -30.59
CA LYS A 13 -8.93 -5.23 -31.16
C LYS A 13 -8.09 -6.43 -30.70
N ARG A 14 -6.76 -6.30 -30.71
CA ARG A 14 -5.83 -7.36 -30.30
C ARG A 14 -5.93 -7.68 -28.81
N ILE A 15 -6.05 -6.66 -27.95
CA ILE A 15 -6.29 -6.82 -26.52
C ILE A 15 -7.60 -7.58 -26.27
N VAL A 16 -8.69 -7.17 -26.92
CA VAL A 16 -10.01 -7.81 -26.79
C VAL A 16 -9.97 -9.25 -27.27
N ALA A 17 -9.34 -9.52 -28.42
CA ALA A 17 -9.18 -10.86 -28.95
C ALA A 17 -8.40 -11.77 -27.98
N ALA A 18 -7.28 -11.26 -27.42
CA ALA A 18 -6.47 -11.99 -26.46
C ALA A 18 -7.24 -12.30 -25.16
N SER A 19 -8.01 -11.33 -24.64
CA SER A 19 -8.86 -11.52 -23.47
C SER A 19 -9.93 -12.58 -23.71
N ARG A 20 -10.71 -12.45 -24.80
CA ARG A 20 -11.80 -13.39 -25.14
C ARG A 20 -11.31 -14.81 -25.39
N LYS A 21 -10.17 -14.98 -26.06
CA LYS A 21 -9.55 -16.29 -26.29
C LYS A 21 -9.32 -17.07 -24.99
N HIS A 22 -9.10 -16.35 -23.88
CA HIS A 22 -8.87 -16.94 -22.55
C HIS A 22 -10.06 -16.77 -21.60
N GLY A 23 -11.29 -16.60 -22.14
CA GLY A 23 -12.52 -16.52 -21.34
C GLY A 23 -12.77 -15.16 -20.66
N GLY A 24 -11.98 -14.13 -20.99
CA GLY A 24 -12.16 -12.78 -20.48
C GLY A 24 -13.34 -12.04 -21.12
N ILE A 25 -13.84 -11.02 -20.41
CA ILE A 25 -15.07 -10.28 -20.76
C ILE A 25 -14.80 -8.89 -21.35
N LEU A 26 -13.54 -8.53 -21.61
CA LEU A 26 -13.20 -7.21 -22.12
C LEU A 26 -13.82 -6.95 -23.50
N SER A 27 -14.32 -5.74 -23.69
CA SER A 27 -14.84 -5.25 -24.96
C SER A 27 -14.06 -4.02 -25.45
N ALA A 28 -14.17 -3.73 -26.75
CA ALA A 28 -13.56 -2.52 -27.32
C ALA A 28 -14.17 -1.25 -26.71
N LYS A 29 -15.44 -1.32 -26.29
CA LYS A 29 -16.13 -0.24 -25.58
C LYS A 29 -15.50 0.05 -24.22
N ASP A 30 -15.06 -0.98 -23.49
CA ASP A 30 -14.40 -0.78 -22.19
C ASP A 30 -13.08 -0.01 -22.34
N LEU A 31 -12.29 -0.31 -23.38
CA LEU A 31 -11.02 0.35 -23.66
C LEU A 31 -11.20 1.79 -24.18
N THR A 32 -12.18 2.00 -25.06
CA THR A 32 -12.44 3.31 -25.68
C THR A 32 -13.17 4.27 -24.73
N ASN A 33 -13.97 3.76 -23.79
CA ASN A 33 -14.67 4.59 -22.80
C ASN A 33 -13.84 4.87 -21.55
N TYR A 34 -12.72 4.16 -21.33
CA TYR A 34 -11.87 4.42 -20.17
C TYR A 34 -11.34 5.86 -20.18
N ARG A 35 -11.41 6.52 -19.03
CA ARG A 35 -10.78 7.82 -18.77
C ARG A 35 -9.99 7.75 -17.46
N VAL A 36 -8.80 8.35 -17.46
CA VAL A 36 -8.03 8.61 -16.23
C VAL A 36 -8.80 9.64 -15.40
N ARG A 37 -8.73 9.51 -14.08
CA ARG A 37 -9.33 10.44 -13.14
C ARG A 37 -8.22 11.16 -12.39
N GLU A 38 -8.26 12.48 -12.44
CA GLU A 38 -7.48 13.34 -11.57
C GLU A 38 -8.33 13.57 -10.31
N LEU A 39 -7.77 13.25 -9.15
CA LEU A 39 -8.47 13.29 -7.86
C LEU A 39 -7.60 13.99 -6.84
N GLU A 40 -8.24 14.76 -5.96
CA GLU A 40 -7.58 15.35 -4.81
C GLU A 40 -7.00 14.28 -3.87
N PRO A 41 -5.79 14.47 -3.33
CA PRO A 41 -5.18 13.53 -2.42
C PRO A 41 -5.92 13.46 -1.09
N VAL A 42 -5.87 12.29 -0.44
CA VAL A 42 -6.23 12.12 0.96
C VAL A 42 -4.94 12.12 1.79
N ARG A 43 -4.73 13.13 2.65
CA ARG A 43 -3.56 13.20 3.56
C ARG A 43 -2.25 12.77 2.87
N SER A 44 -1.82 13.46 1.81
CA SER A 44 -0.54 13.19 1.13
C SER A 44 -0.45 11.89 0.31
N THR A 45 -1.57 11.20 0.06
CA THR A 45 -1.62 9.95 -0.73
C THR A 45 -2.84 9.91 -1.65
N ALA A 46 -2.86 8.98 -2.61
CA ALA A 46 -3.97 8.75 -3.51
C ALA A 46 -5.27 8.34 -2.76
N PRO A 47 -6.45 8.91 -3.12
CA PRO A 47 -7.74 8.57 -2.52
C PRO A 47 -8.28 7.22 -3.03
N SER A 48 -9.43 6.80 -2.51
CA SER A 48 -10.15 5.60 -2.99
C SER A 48 -10.29 5.61 -4.53
N PRO A 49 -9.98 4.49 -5.21
CA PRO A 49 -9.87 3.12 -4.69
C PRO A 49 -8.48 2.71 -4.16
N SER A 50 -7.51 3.64 -4.10
CA SER A 50 -6.21 3.42 -3.47
C SER A 50 -6.32 3.26 -1.96
N SER A 51 -5.27 2.74 -1.33
CA SER A 51 -5.23 2.51 0.12
C SER A 51 -4.69 3.68 0.94
N GLY A 52 -4.67 4.89 0.37
CA GLY A 52 -4.23 6.09 1.08
C GLY A 52 -4.99 6.38 2.36
N THR A 53 -6.31 6.21 2.34
CA THR A 53 -7.15 6.31 3.54
C THR A 53 -6.73 5.29 4.61
N THR A 54 -6.37 4.07 4.22
CA THR A 54 -5.94 3.02 5.16
C THR A 54 -4.57 3.34 5.77
N LEU A 55 -3.61 3.84 4.99
CA LEU A 55 -2.31 4.27 5.52
C LEU A 55 -2.48 5.43 6.52
N ALA A 56 -3.25 6.46 6.16
CA ALA A 56 -3.50 7.58 7.06
C ALA A 56 -4.27 7.14 8.33
N GLN A 57 -5.19 6.18 8.21
CA GLN A 57 -5.86 5.58 9.36
C GLN A 57 -4.87 4.82 10.25
N LEU A 58 -4.02 3.98 9.67
CA LEU A 58 -3.00 3.22 10.40
C LEU A 58 -2.08 4.15 11.20
N LEU A 59 -1.62 5.25 10.59
CA LEU A 59 -0.81 6.26 11.29
C LEU A 59 -1.58 6.93 12.44
N ASN A 60 -2.86 7.24 12.26
CA ASN A 60 -3.71 7.76 13.35
C ASN A 60 -3.93 6.74 14.49
N LEU A 61 -3.86 5.43 14.21
CA LEU A 61 -3.96 4.40 15.25
C LEU A 61 -2.67 4.28 16.05
N ILE A 62 -1.51 4.57 15.45
CA ILE A 62 -0.19 4.52 16.09
C ILE A 62 0.08 5.81 16.90
N GLU A 63 -0.39 6.96 16.42
CA GLU A 63 -0.17 8.30 17.00
C GLU A 63 -0.37 8.41 18.53
N PRO A 64 -1.34 7.74 19.18
CA PRO A 64 -1.52 7.87 20.63
C PRO A 64 -0.42 7.20 21.47
N PHE A 65 0.39 6.31 20.88
CA PHE A 65 1.43 5.58 21.60
C PHE A 65 2.76 6.34 21.61
N PRO A 66 3.43 6.47 22.77
CA PRO A 66 4.70 7.18 22.86
C PRO A 66 5.83 6.32 22.29
N LEU A 67 6.06 6.42 20.99
CA LEU A 67 7.22 5.89 20.30
C LEU A 67 8.36 6.92 20.35
N GLN A 68 9.52 6.49 20.82
CA GLN A 68 10.73 7.32 20.94
C GLN A 68 11.83 6.78 20.01
N PRO A 69 12.84 7.58 19.64
CA PRO A 69 13.96 7.11 18.83
C PRO A 69 14.65 5.83 19.34
N ALA A 70 14.71 5.64 20.65
CA ALA A 70 15.27 4.43 21.27
C ALA A 70 14.40 3.17 21.07
N ASP A 71 13.12 3.31 20.71
CA ASP A 71 12.23 2.18 20.45
C ASP A 71 12.42 1.58 19.04
N ALA A 72 13.25 2.17 18.18
CA ALA A 72 13.45 1.74 16.80
C ALA A 72 13.89 0.26 16.71
N GLY A 73 13.05 -0.57 16.09
CA GLY A 73 13.30 -2.01 15.96
C GLY A 73 13.04 -2.83 17.23
N SER A 74 12.42 -2.24 18.27
CA SER A 74 12.03 -2.95 19.49
C SER A 74 10.77 -3.79 19.29
N ALA A 75 10.60 -4.82 20.12
CA ALA A 75 9.36 -5.61 20.19
C ALA A 75 8.13 -4.75 20.51
N LYS A 76 8.27 -3.72 21.37
CA LYS A 76 7.22 -2.74 21.66
C LYS A 76 6.74 -2.04 20.38
N ALA A 77 7.67 -1.49 19.58
CA ALA A 77 7.32 -0.79 18.35
C ALA A 77 6.63 -1.74 17.34
N TYR A 78 7.22 -2.92 17.13
CA TYR A 78 6.66 -3.91 16.21
C TYR A 78 5.28 -4.42 16.65
N HIS A 79 5.07 -4.65 17.95
CA HIS A 79 3.77 -5.03 18.50
C HIS A 79 2.70 -3.99 18.21
N LEU A 80 2.94 -2.72 18.55
CA LEU A 80 1.97 -1.64 18.36
C LEU A 80 1.63 -1.45 16.87
N ILE A 81 2.63 -1.51 16.00
CA ILE A 81 2.45 -1.42 14.55
C ILE A 81 1.65 -2.62 14.01
N ALA A 82 1.94 -3.84 14.49
CA ALA A 82 1.21 -5.04 14.09
C ALA A 82 -0.27 -4.95 14.46
N GLU A 83 -0.59 -4.56 15.70
CA GLU A 83 -1.97 -4.47 16.19
C GLU A 83 -2.75 -3.36 15.49
N ALA A 84 -2.12 -2.20 15.29
CA ALA A 84 -2.71 -1.12 14.50
C ALA A 84 -2.94 -1.56 13.04
N THR A 85 -2.03 -2.34 12.46
CA THR A 85 -2.17 -2.91 11.10
C THR A 85 -3.38 -3.84 11.02
N ARG A 86 -3.60 -4.71 12.02
CA ARG A 86 -4.78 -5.61 12.07
C ARG A 86 -6.08 -4.81 12.09
N LEU A 87 -6.17 -3.78 12.93
CA LEU A 87 -7.36 -2.93 13.03
C LEU A 87 -7.63 -2.12 11.75
N ALA A 88 -6.61 -1.47 11.19
CA ALA A 88 -6.73 -0.75 9.92
C ALA A 88 -7.07 -1.69 8.76
N GLY A 89 -6.49 -2.91 8.76
CA GLY A 89 -6.79 -3.97 7.83
C GLY A 89 -8.26 -4.37 7.89
N ALA A 90 -8.81 -4.60 9.08
CA ALA A 90 -10.23 -4.91 9.27
C ALA A 90 -11.16 -3.80 8.75
N ASP A 91 -10.86 -2.54 9.05
CA ASP A 91 -11.66 -1.42 8.54
C ASP A 91 -11.55 -1.30 7.02
N ARG A 92 -10.37 -1.54 6.46
CA ARG A 92 -10.17 -1.60 5.01
C ARG A 92 -11.10 -2.64 4.38
N SER A 93 -11.14 -3.87 4.91
CA SER A 93 -12.03 -4.94 4.42
C SER A 93 -13.50 -4.53 4.46
N ALA A 94 -13.91 -3.91 5.55
CA ALA A 94 -15.29 -3.59 5.82
C ALA A 94 -15.82 -2.40 5.01
N PHE A 95 -14.95 -1.49 4.58
CA PHE A 95 -15.36 -0.19 4.02
C PHE A 95 -14.71 0.21 2.69
N SER A 96 -13.65 -0.45 2.26
CA SER A 96 -12.92 -0.06 1.04
C SER A 96 -13.54 -0.65 -0.22
N GLY A 97 -13.79 0.22 -1.19
CA GLY A 97 -14.39 -0.11 -2.47
C GLY A 97 -14.24 1.08 -3.39
N GLY A 98 -14.34 0.87 -4.70
CA GLY A 98 -14.14 1.94 -5.67
C GLY A 98 -15.43 2.50 -6.27
N PRO A 99 -15.40 3.77 -6.70
CA PRO A 99 -16.49 4.41 -7.41
C PRO A 99 -16.67 3.85 -8.85
N PRO A 100 -17.81 4.11 -9.51
CA PRO A 100 -18.96 4.87 -8.99
C PRO A 100 -19.88 4.07 -8.04
N GLN A 101 -19.71 2.76 -7.93
CA GLN A 101 -20.62 1.90 -7.16
C GLN A 101 -20.41 1.98 -5.65
N HIS A 102 -19.26 2.44 -5.18
CA HIS A 102 -18.99 2.57 -3.75
C HIS A 102 -18.15 3.81 -3.46
N ASN A 103 -18.51 4.53 -2.39
CA ASN A 103 -17.71 5.63 -1.85
C ASN A 103 -17.20 5.22 -0.48
N THR A 104 -15.88 5.08 -0.35
CA THR A 104 -15.23 4.80 0.94
C THR A 104 -15.48 5.98 1.90
N PRO A 105 -15.93 5.74 3.15
CA PRO A 105 -16.24 6.79 4.13
C PRO A 105 -14.97 7.39 4.74
N THR A 106 -14.14 8.02 3.91
CA THR A 106 -12.79 8.50 4.24
C THR A 106 -12.77 9.42 5.46
N GLU A 107 -13.67 10.40 5.53
CA GLU A 107 -13.72 11.34 6.65
C GLU A 107 -13.99 10.65 7.99
N LYS A 108 -14.83 9.60 8.00
CA LYS A 108 -15.12 8.82 9.21
C LYS A 108 -13.93 7.98 9.64
N LEU A 109 -13.24 7.34 8.67
CA LEU A 109 -12.05 6.52 8.94
C LEU A 109 -10.87 7.35 9.43
N LEU A 110 -10.78 8.61 9.02
CA LEU A 110 -9.71 9.54 9.42
C LEU A 110 -10.09 10.44 10.61
N ASN A 111 -11.28 10.27 11.18
CA ASN A 111 -11.70 11.02 12.34
C ASN A 111 -10.84 10.64 13.57
N LYS A 112 -10.28 11.63 14.26
CA LYS A 112 -9.38 11.41 15.39
C LYS A 112 -10.07 10.75 16.59
N ASP A 113 -11.34 11.02 16.84
CA ASP A 113 -12.07 10.37 17.94
C ASP A 113 -12.34 8.89 17.62
N TYR A 114 -12.63 8.58 16.35
CA TYR A 114 -12.73 7.19 15.89
C TYR A 114 -11.39 6.46 16.03
N ALA A 115 -10.29 7.08 15.60
CA ALA A 115 -8.96 6.52 15.77
C ALA A 115 -8.62 6.27 17.25
N ARG A 116 -8.89 7.23 18.15
CA ARG A 116 -8.68 7.06 19.60
C ARG A 116 -9.50 5.89 20.18
N ARG A 117 -10.77 5.74 19.78
CA ARG A 117 -11.60 4.59 20.22
C ARG A 117 -11.07 3.25 19.71
N ARG A 118 -10.55 3.21 18.48
CA ARG A 118 -9.97 1.99 17.89
C ARG A 118 -8.62 1.66 18.53
N ALA A 119 -7.73 2.65 18.70
CA ALA A 119 -6.43 2.49 19.34
C ALA A 119 -6.54 2.03 20.80
N ALA A 120 -7.60 2.41 21.52
CA ALA A 120 -7.87 1.94 22.87
C ALA A 120 -8.11 0.42 22.99
N LEU A 121 -8.31 -0.29 21.87
CA LEU A 121 -8.38 -1.75 21.85
C LEU A 121 -6.99 -2.39 21.92
N ILE A 122 -5.93 -1.69 21.52
CA ILE A 122 -4.57 -2.21 21.49
C ILE A 122 -4.04 -2.20 22.93
N SER A 123 -3.79 -3.40 23.46
CA SER A 123 -3.01 -3.55 24.68
C SER A 123 -1.53 -3.47 24.34
N PRO A 124 -0.68 -2.86 25.19
CA PRO A 124 0.77 -2.98 25.07
C PRO A 124 1.31 -4.35 25.49
N GLU A 125 0.51 -5.15 26.21
CA GLU A 125 1.00 -6.33 26.93
C GLU A 125 0.50 -7.67 26.37
N HIS A 126 -0.39 -7.63 25.37
CA HIS A 126 -0.87 -8.83 24.69
C HIS A 126 -1.51 -8.48 23.34
N THR A 127 -1.50 -9.45 22.42
CA THR A 127 -2.23 -9.37 21.14
C THR A 127 -3.74 -9.27 21.34
N LEU A 128 -4.41 -8.56 20.42
CA LEU A 128 -5.87 -8.48 20.31
C LEU A 128 -6.48 -9.88 20.15
N PRO A 129 -7.58 -10.18 20.84
CA PRO A 129 -8.35 -11.39 20.57
C PRO A 129 -9.01 -11.28 19.17
N PRO A 130 -9.12 -12.37 18.40
CA PRO A 130 -9.67 -12.35 17.04
C PRO A 130 -11.05 -11.67 16.93
N GLU A 131 -11.88 -11.79 17.96
CA GLU A 131 -13.23 -11.23 18.02
C GLU A 131 -13.24 -9.69 18.06
N ALA A 132 -12.17 -9.07 18.54
CA ALA A 132 -11.99 -7.62 18.56
C ALA A 132 -11.62 -7.05 17.18
N ILE A 133 -11.28 -7.90 16.21
CA ILE A 133 -10.80 -7.55 14.87
C ILE A 133 -11.92 -7.60 13.79
N LYS A 134 -13.21 -7.45 14.15
CA LYS A 134 -14.32 -7.44 13.16
C LYS A 134 -14.27 -6.17 12.27
N ALA A 135 -14.50 -6.18 10.94
CA ALA A 135 -15.25 -7.09 10.05
C ALA A 135 -14.58 -7.40 8.67
N GLY A 136 -15.10 -8.41 7.94
CA GLY A 136 -14.93 -8.69 6.50
C GLY A 136 -13.71 -9.51 6.05
N GLU A 137 -13.90 -10.53 5.20
CA GLU A 137 -12.82 -11.25 4.50
C GLU A 137 -12.14 -10.36 3.45
N LEU A 138 -10.80 -10.29 3.48
CA LEU A 138 -10.00 -9.68 2.41
C LEU A 138 -9.57 -10.75 1.43
N PRO A 139 -9.68 -10.52 0.11
CA PRO A 139 -8.99 -11.36 -0.85
C PRO A 139 -7.48 -11.22 -0.66
N HIS A 140 -6.77 -12.34 -0.78
CA HIS A 140 -5.31 -12.36 -0.87
C HIS A 140 -4.85 -11.56 -2.09
N GLN A 141 -3.84 -10.70 -1.92
CA GLN A 141 -3.26 -9.89 -2.98
C GLN A 141 -1.82 -10.31 -3.27
N SER A 142 -1.44 -10.35 -4.55
CA SER A 142 -0.06 -10.65 -4.95
C SER A 142 0.92 -9.55 -4.46
N PRO A 143 2.15 -9.92 -4.06
CA PRO A 143 3.19 -8.96 -3.69
C PRO A 143 3.77 -8.17 -4.88
N ASP A 144 3.44 -8.53 -6.13
CA ASP A 144 4.10 -7.97 -7.31
C ASP A 144 3.56 -6.59 -7.66
N THR A 145 4.44 -5.60 -7.69
CA THR A 145 4.15 -4.21 -8.08
C THR A 145 5.50 -3.58 -8.42
N THR A 146 5.51 -2.40 -9.04
CA THR A 146 6.71 -1.56 -9.07
C THR A 146 6.39 -0.15 -8.61
N HIS A 147 7.40 0.50 -8.05
CA HIS A 147 7.31 1.87 -7.58
C HIS A 147 8.55 2.65 -8.00
N TYR A 148 8.37 3.92 -8.36
CA TYR A 148 9.47 4.87 -8.53
C TYR A 148 9.06 6.24 -8.03
N SER A 149 10.07 7.00 -7.60
CA SER A 149 9.95 8.39 -7.15
C SER A 149 10.87 9.28 -7.96
N VAL A 150 10.42 10.50 -8.30
CA VAL A 150 11.21 11.51 -9.03
C VAL A 150 11.00 12.86 -8.38
N VAL A 151 12.09 13.62 -8.22
CA VAL A 151 12.06 15.05 -7.89
C VAL A 151 12.96 15.76 -8.90
N ASP A 152 12.56 16.93 -9.37
CA ASP A 152 13.37 17.77 -10.25
C ASP A 152 13.81 19.09 -9.59
N ALA A 153 14.67 19.83 -10.28
CA ALA A 153 15.22 21.10 -9.81
C ALA A 153 14.17 22.22 -9.70
N GLU A 154 13.02 22.08 -10.36
CA GLU A 154 11.89 23.02 -10.27
C GLU A 154 10.99 22.73 -9.06
N GLY A 155 11.28 21.65 -8.31
CA GLY A 155 10.51 21.22 -7.15
C GLY A 155 9.28 20.38 -7.50
N ASN A 156 9.16 19.90 -8.75
CA ASN A 156 8.12 18.92 -9.08
C ASN A 156 8.47 17.59 -8.41
N ALA A 157 7.46 16.93 -7.84
CA ALA A 157 7.60 15.65 -7.17
C ALA A 157 6.59 14.65 -7.71
N VAL A 158 7.05 13.45 -8.06
CA VAL A 158 6.23 12.35 -8.56
C VAL A 158 6.49 11.11 -7.72
N SER A 159 5.42 10.56 -7.13
CA SER A 159 5.39 9.23 -6.50
C SER A 159 4.46 8.35 -7.32
N ASN A 160 5.01 7.36 -8.04
CA ASN A 160 4.23 6.51 -8.93
C ASN A 160 4.37 5.03 -8.58
N THR A 161 3.23 4.40 -8.34
CA THR A 161 3.12 2.95 -8.13
C THR A 161 2.19 2.36 -9.18
N TYR A 162 2.68 1.41 -9.98
CA TYR A 162 1.87 0.71 -10.98
C TYR A 162 2.08 -0.80 -10.91
N THR A 163 1.08 -1.55 -11.38
CA THR A 163 1.08 -3.01 -11.25
C THR A 163 0.28 -3.71 -12.34
N LEU A 164 0.61 -4.98 -12.58
CA LEU A 164 -0.23 -5.95 -13.29
C LEU A 164 -1.02 -6.85 -12.32
N SER A 165 -0.99 -6.55 -11.02
CA SER A 165 -1.32 -7.40 -9.88
C SER A 165 -0.28 -8.51 -9.68
N ASN A 166 -0.30 -9.59 -10.45
CA ASN A 166 0.73 -10.62 -10.33
C ASN A 166 1.91 -10.35 -11.27
N ASN A 167 3.04 -11.03 -11.05
CA ASN A 167 4.10 -11.12 -12.03
C ASN A 167 3.55 -11.68 -13.35
N PHE A 168 3.85 -11.00 -14.47
CA PHE A 168 3.22 -11.22 -15.77
C PHE A 168 1.67 -11.12 -15.81
N GLY A 169 1.05 -10.57 -14.77
CA GLY A 169 -0.40 -10.34 -14.69
C GLY A 169 -1.21 -11.62 -14.87
N ALA A 170 -2.03 -11.64 -15.93
CA ALA A 170 -2.82 -12.80 -16.33
C ALA A 170 -2.02 -13.85 -17.13
N ALA A 171 -0.72 -13.64 -17.34
CA ALA A 171 0.13 -14.41 -18.25
C ALA A 171 -0.42 -14.46 -19.70
N VAL A 172 -1.16 -13.43 -20.10
CA VAL A 172 -1.73 -13.27 -21.44
C VAL A 172 -1.09 -12.08 -22.13
N ILE A 173 -0.51 -12.32 -23.30
CA ILE A 173 0.06 -11.27 -24.15
C ILE A 173 -0.89 -11.04 -25.33
N ALA A 174 -1.24 -9.78 -25.58
CA ALA A 174 -1.98 -9.41 -26.77
C ALA A 174 -1.10 -9.60 -28.03
N PRO A 175 -1.45 -10.51 -28.97
CA PRO A 175 -0.55 -10.92 -30.04
C PRO A 175 0.00 -9.78 -30.88
N GLY A 176 1.33 -9.77 -31.08
CA GLY A 176 2.03 -8.76 -31.88
C GLY A 176 1.99 -7.34 -31.32
N THR A 177 1.67 -7.17 -30.03
CA THR A 177 1.68 -5.85 -29.35
C THR A 177 2.73 -5.74 -28.25
N GLY A 178 3.21 -6.86 -27.71
CA GLY A 178 4.06 -6.89 -26.51
C GLY A 178 3.32 -6.51 -25.21
N ILE A 179 2.01 -6.25 -25.26
CA ILE A 179 1.23 -5.84 -24.09
C ILE A 179 0.80 -7.08 -23.29
N VAL A 180 1.29 -7.16 -22.06
CA VAL A 180 0.86 -8.15 -21.05
C VAL A 180 -0.40 -7.64 -20.35
N LEU A 181 -1.43 -8.48 -20.25
CA LEU A 181 -2.67 -8.15 -19.56
C LEU A 181 -2.52 -8.37 -18.06
N ASN A 182 -3.03 -7.43 -17.25
CA ASN A 182 -3.10 -7.58 -15.81
C ASN A 182 -4.16 -8.63 -15.40
N ASN A 183 -4.07 -9.12 -14.16
CA ASN A 183 -5.10 -9.96 -13.53
C ASN A 183 -5.79 -9.26 -12.34
N SER A 184 -5.79 -7.92 -12.29
CA SER A 184 -6.26 -7.15 -11.13
C SER A 184 -7.73 -7.37 -10.78
N PHE A 185 -8.55 -7.87 -11.71
CA PHE A 185 -9.93 -8.27 -11.43
C PHE A 185 -10.02 -9.38 -10.37
N GLY A 186 -8.98 -10.20 -10.19
CA GLY A 186 -8.92 -11.19 -9.12
C GLY A 186 -9.02 -10.59 -7.71
N ASN A 187 -8.71 -9.29 -7.56
CA ASN A 187 -8.72 -8.60 -6.26
C ASN A 187 -10.12 -8.11 -5.83
N PHE A 188 -11.17 -8.33 -6.62
CA PHE A 188 -12.54 -8.16 -6.12
C PHE A 188 -12.87 -9.24 -5.09
N ALA A 189 -13.85 -8.97 -4.22
CA ALA A 189 -14.36 -9.94 -3.25
C ALA A 189 -15.28 -10.99 -3.93
N TRP A 190 -14.70 -11.84 -4.79
CA TRP A 190 -15.40 -12.93 -5.45
C TRP A 190 -15.92 -13.95 -4.42
N GLY A 191 -17.17 -14.39 -4.57
CA GLY A 191 -17.80 -15.34 -3.64
C GLY A 191 -18.21 -14.75 -2.29
N GLY A 192 -17.84 -13.50 -1.98
CA GLY A 192 -18.26 -12.79 -0.77
C GLY A 192 -19.69 -12.22 -0.84
N PRO A 193 -20.16 -11.55 0.22
CA PRO A 193 -21.46 -10.89 0.24
C PRO A 193 -21.62 -9.93 -0.94
N LYS A 194 -22.77 -9.99 -1.64
CA LYS A 194 -23.04 -9.15 -2.82
C LYS A 194 -23.01 -7.65 -2.53
N ASN A 195 -23.29 -7.26 -1.29
CA ASN A 195 -23.24 -5.88 -0.81
C ASN A 195 -21.86 -5.47 -0.26
N SER A 196 -20.82 -6.31 -0.40
CA SER A 196 -19.46 -5.93 0.00
C SER A 196 -19.01 -4.67 -0.76
N PRO A 197 -18.36 -3.70 -0.07
CA PRO A 197 -17.76 -2.53 -0.71
C PRO A 197 -16.89 -2.85 -1.91
N ASN A 198 -16.21 -4.00 -1.91
CA ASN A 198 -15.35 -4.46 -3.01
C ASN A 198 -15.96 -5.65 -3.78
N ALA A 199 -17.27 -5.87 -3.73
CA ALA A 199 -17.95 -6.83 -4.58
C ALA A 199 -17.81 -6.44 -6.07
N PRO A 200 -17.66 -7.41 -6.98
CA PRO A 200 -17.51 -7.14 -8.42
C PRO A 200 -18.80 -6.53 -9.00
N ALA A 201 -18.64 -5.47 -9.80
CA ALA A 201 -19.74 -4.86 -10.55
C ALA A 201 -19.24 -4.20 -11.84
N PRO A 202 -20.05 -4.14 -12.92
CA PRO A 202 -19.65 -3.48 -14.17
C PRO A 202 -19.25 -2.02 -13.96
N GLY A 203 -18.10 -1.62 -14.52
CA GLY A 203 -17.57 -0.25 -14.41
C GLY A 203 -16.99 0.12 -13.04
N LYS A 204 -17.04 -0.79 -12.05
CA LYS A 204 -16.49 -0.55 -10.71
C LYS A 204 -14.97 -0.56 -10.72
N ARG A 205 -14.38 0.37 -9.98
CA ARG A 205 -12.95 0.33 -9.68
C ARG A 205 -12.71 -0.62 -8.49
N LEU A 206 -11.78 -1.56 -8.63
CA LEU A 206 -11.40 -2.46 -7.54
C LEU A 206 -10.61 -1.71 -6.47
N ALA A 207 -10.81 -2.04 -5.19
CA ALA A 207 -9.97 -1.53 -4.11
C ALA A 207 -8.55 -2.12 -4.21
N THR A 208 -7.53 -1.28 -4.16
CA THR A 208 -6.11 -1.67 -4.25
C THR A 208 -5.35 -1.33 -2.97
N THR A 209 -4.19 -1.95 -2.76
CA THR A 209 -3.25 -1.63 -1.65
C THR A 209 -2.21 -0.59 -2.06
N ILE A 210 -2.15 -0.24 -3.34
CA ILE A 210 -1.28 0.81 -3.86
C ILE A 210 -1.46 2.09 -3.04
N THR A 211 -0.35 2.65 -2.58
CA THR A 211 -0.33 3.82 -1.70
C THR A 211 0.93 4.66 -1.97
N PRO A 212 1.00 5.40 -3.10
CA PRO A 212 2.08 6.37 -3.31
C PRO A 212 1.97 7.50 -2.27
N LEU A 213 3.11 7.95 -1.74
CA LEU A 213 3.19 8.93 -0.66
C LEU A 213 4.05 10.13 -1.07
N ILE A 214 3.55 11.34 -0.79
CA ILE A 214 4.33 12.58 -0.80
C ILE A 214 4.08 13.33 0.50
N ALA A 215 4.99 13.22 1.47
CA ALA A 215 4.90 13.96 2.72
C ALA A 215 5.41 15.40 2.53
N PHE A 216 4.72 16.36 3.15
CA PHE A 216 5.06 17.78 3.08
C PHE A 216 5.55 18.28 4.43
N LYS A 217 6.51 19.20 4.41
CA LYS A 217 6.98 19.96 5.56
C LYS A 217 6.97 21.45 5.18
N ASP A 218 6.31 22.27 5.98
CA ASP A 218 6.16 23.71 5.74
C ASP A 218 5.62 24.04 4.32
N GLY A 219 4.67 23.23 3.83
CA GLY A 219 4.04 23.38 2.53
C GLY A 219 4.89 22.93 1.33
N LYS A 220 6.11 22.43 1.55
CA LYS A 220 7.01 21.92 0.51
C LYS A 220 7.10 20.39 0.55
N PRO A 221 7.26 19.69 -0.60
CA PRO A 221 7.58 18.27 -0.59
C PRO A 221 8.83 18.02 0.25
N TRP A 222 8.77 17.03 1.14
CA TRP A 222 9.89 16.63 1.99
C TRP A 222 10.27 15.17 1.73
N ILE A 223 9.29 14.26 1.69
CA ILE A 223 9.56 12.84 1.41
C ILE A 223 8.65 12.39 0.27
N VAL A 224 9.24 11.86 -0.78
CA VAL A 224 8.55 11.21 -1.90
C VAL A 224 8.88 9.73 -1.81
N ALA A 225 7.87 8.88 -1.58
CA ALA A 225 8.12 7.47 -1.35
C ALA A 225 6.97 6.58 -1.80
N GLY A 226 7.26 5.29 -1.88
CA GLY A 226 6.30 4.25 -2.13
C GLY A 226 6.99 2.91 -2.25
N THR A 227 6.20 1.85 -2.38
CA THR A 227 6.73 0.50 -2.43
C THR A 227 5.78 -0.44 -3.17
N PRO A 228 6.30 -1.46 -3.86
CA PRO A 228 5.51 -2.64 -4.19
C PRO A 228 5.34 -3.55 -2.97
N GLY A 229 4.57 -4.63 -3.09
CA GLY A 229 4.40 -5.59 -1.99
C GLY A 229 2.97 -6.02 -1.68
N GLY A 230 1.99 -5.71 -2.52
CA GLY A 230 0.59 -6.12 -2.34
C GLY A 230 0.03 -5.77 -0.95
N GLY A 231 -0.46 -6.78 -0.25
CA GLY A 231 -1.00 -6.66 1.12
C GLY A 231 -0.08 -5.95 2.11
N SER A 232 1.25 -6.05 1.93
CA SER A 232 2.25 -5.47 2.84
C SER A 232 2.62 -4.02 2.52
N ILE A 233 2.11 -3.41 1.42
CA ILE A 233 2.45 -2.02 1.05
C ILE A 233 2.13 -1.04 2.18
N ILE A 234 0.95 -1.19 2.78
CA ILE A 234 0.41 -0.25 3.76
C ILE A 234 1.21 -0.30 5.06
N SER A 235 1.49 -1.51 5.56
CA SER A 235 2.26 -1.73 6.79
C SER A 235 3.72 -1.36 6.62
N ALA A 236 4.33 -1.65 5.45
CA ALA A 236 5.70 -1.26 5.16
C ALA A 236 5.86 0.27 5.09
N LEU A 237 4.93 0.98 4.45
CA LEU A 237 4.96 2.45 4.42
C LEU A 237 4.68 3.08 5.79
N ALA A 238 3.80 2.48 6.60
CA ALA A 238 3.62 2.95 7.97
C ALA A 238 4.90 2.79 8.80
N GLN A 239 5.57 1.64 8.72
CA GLN A 239 6.87 1.43 9.36
C GLN A 239 7.92 2.44 8.87
N PHE A 240 7.98 2.71 7.57
CA PHE A 240 8.88 3.70 7.00
C PHE A 240 8.60 5.11 7.53
N VAL A 241 7.34 5.53 7.56
CA VAL A 241 6.94 6.85 8.07
C VAL A 241 7.29 6.97 9.56
N VAL A 242 7.00 5.95 10.38
CA VAL A 242 7.37 5.93 11.81
C VAL A 242 8.88 5.96 11.99
N ASN A 243 9.63 5.20 11.18
CA ASN A 243 11.09 5.20 11.21
C ASN A 243 11.69 6.59 10.96
N VAL A 244 11.16 7.33 9.98
CA VAL A 244 11.66 8.67 9.65
C VAL A 244 11.17 9.72 10.65
N ILE A 245 9.88 9.72 10.97
CA ILE A 245 9.25 10.78 11.78
C ILE A 245 9.47 10.58 13.26
N ASP A 246 9.14 9.41 13.81
CA ASP A 246 9.20 9.14 15.24
C ASP A 246 10.60 8.71 15.67
N PHE A 247 11.25 7.86 14.87
CA PHE A 247 12.59 7.36 15.18
C PHE A 247 13.75 8.19 14.64
N LYS A 248 13.46 9.24 13.86
CA LYS A 248 14.45 10.19 13.32
C LYS A 248 15.55 9.54 12.48
N LEU A 249 15.25 8.40 11.87
CA LEU A 249 16.15 7.75 10.93
C LEU A 249 16.16 8.52 9.61
N ASN A 250 17.30 8.55 8.93
CA ASN A 250 17.32 9.02 7.55
C ASN A 250 16.59 8.01 6.63
N ILE A 251 16.24 8.44 5.42
CA ILE A 251 15.47 7.59 4.50
C ILE A 251 16.17 6.27 4.10
N ALA A 252 17.51 6.23 4.10
CA ALA A 252 18.27 5.02 3.76
C ALA A 252 18.23 4.02 4.91
N GLU A 253 18.44 4.47 6.13
CA GLU A 253 18.28 3.66 7.34
C GLU A 253 16.84 3.14 7.46
N ALA A 254 15.84 4.03 7.32
CA ALA A 254 14.43 3.68 7.40
C ALA A 254 14.03 2.65 6.32
N THR A 255 14.60 2.76 5.12
CA THR A 255 14.42 1.78 4.03
C THR A 255 15.07 0.45 4.37
N ALA A 256 16.30 0.43 4.89
CA ALA A 256 17.03 -0.79 5.16
C ALA A 256 16.48 -1.60 6.34
N ARG A 257 15.81 -0.95 7.32
CA ARG A 257 15.31 -1.61 8.53
C ARG A 257 14.49 -2.87 8.23
N PRO A 258 14.64 -3.95 9.04
CA PRO A 258 13.83 -5.15 8.92
C PRO A 258 12.34 -4.85 9.11
N ARG A 259 11.50 -5.53 8.32
CA ARG A 259 10.04 -5.28 8.29
C ARG A 259 9.25 -6.46 8.82
N ILE A 260 8.07 -6.12 9.33
CA ILE A 260 7.02 -7.08 9.63
C ILE A 260 5.75 -6.77 8.83
N ASN A 261 4.86 -7.74 8.72
CA ASN A 261 3.48 -7.52 8.29
C ASN A 261 2.53 -8.40 9.09
N ALA A 262 1.47 -7.81 9.63
CA ALA A 262 0.47 -8.54 10.39
C ALA A 262 -0.76 -8.82 9.51
N ALA A 263 -1.01 -10.09 9.20
CA ALA A 263 -2.29 -10.49 8.62
C ALA A 263 -3.40 -10.27 9.66
N ARG A 264 -4.63 -9.93 9.23
CA ARG A 264 -5.76 -9.65 10.15
C ARG A 264 -5.95 -10.75 11.22
N ASP A 265 -6.11 -11.99 10.78
CA ASP A 265 -6.40 -13.16 11.62
C ASP A 265 -5.23 -14.17 11.65
N GLY A 266 -4.02 -13.74 11.25
CA GLY A 266 -2.86 -14.62 11.03
C GLY A 266 -1.62 -14.25 11.82
N ALA A 267 -0.50 -14.91 11.49
CA ALA A 267 0.81 -14.63 12.06
C ALA A 267 1.35 -13.25 11.61
N ILE A 268 2.33 -12.75 12.35
CA ILE A 268 3.22 -11.69 11.89
C ILE A 268 4.26 -12.33 10.98
N SER A 269 4.24 -12.00 9.70
CA SER A 269 5.36 -12.34 8.83
C SER A 269 6.51 -11.36 9.07
N TYR A 270 7.74 -11.86 9.20
CA TYR A 270 8.91 -11.04 9.52
C TYR A 270 10.09 -11.33 8.61
N GLU A 271 10.92 -10.32 8.35
CA GLU A 271 12.18 -10.50 7.63
C GLU A 271 13.27 -11.09 8.52
N LEU A 272 14.10 -11.95 7.95
CA LEU A 272 15.12 -12.74 8.67
C LEU A 272 16.16 -11.92 9.46
N ALA A 273 16.26 -10.62 9.20
CA ALA A 273 17.16 -9.71 9.92
C ALA A 273 16.57 -9.16 11.23
N LEU A 274 15.34 -9.55 11.63
CA LEU A 274 14.80 -9.21 12.95
C LEU A 274 15.64 -9.87 14.06
N SER A 275 15.82 -9.15 15.16
CA SER A 275 16.53 -9.68 16.34
C SER A 275 15.78 -10.88 16.95
N PRO A 276 16.46 -11.99 17.29
CA PRO A 276 15.84 -13.10 18.00
C PRO A 276 15.15 -12.68 19.32
N ASP A 277 15.75 -11.80 20.12
CA ASP A 277 15.12 -11.28 21.36
C ASP A 277 13.83 -10.50 21.06
N THR A 278 13.74 -9.85 19.91
CA THR A 278 12.49 -9.21 19.48
C THR A 278 11.43 -10.24 19.13
N LEU A 279 11.80 -11.34 18.46
CA LEU A 279 10.87 -12.42 18.14
C LEU A 279 10.35 -13.09 19.42
N ASP A 280 11.24 -13.45 20.36
CA ASP A 280 10.88 -14.06 21.64
C ASP A 280 9.89 -13.17 22.43
N ARG A 281 10.12 -11.86 22.43
CA ARG A 281 9.21 -10.89 23.08
C ARG A 281 7.87 -10.77 22.36
N LEU A 282 7.84 -10.81 21.03
CA LEU A 282 6.58 -10.81 20.28
C LEU A 282 5.77 -12.08 20.57
N GLU A 283 6.43 -13.24 20.65
CA GLU A 283 5.79 -14.49 21.05
C GLU A 283 5.29 -14.45 22.50
N ALA A 284 6.05 -13.84 23.42
CA ALA A 284 5.63 -13.64 24.81
C ALA A 284 4.39 -12.73 24.94
N LEU A 285 4.20 -11.80 24.00
CA LEU A 285 2.98 -10.98 23.87
C LEU A 285 1.82 -11.74 23.20
N GLY A 286 2.03 -13.00 22.80
CA GLY A 286 1.02 -13.88 22.21
C GLY A 286 0.96 -13.88 20.69
N HIS A 287 1.90 -13.20 20.00
CA HIS A 287 1.95 -13.24 18.54
C HIS A 287 2.43 -14.61 18.04
N LYS A 288 1.82 -15.09 16.97
CA LYS A 288 2.46 -16.10 16.10
C LYS A 288 3.35 -15.35 15.14
N VAL A 289 4.59 -15.82 14.94
CA VAL A 289 5.53 -15.22 14.00
C VAL A 289 5.94 -16.24 12.94
N GLU A 290 6.09 -15.80 11.69
CA GLU A 290 6.52 -16.64 10.58
C GLU A 290 7.60 -15.95 9.74
N PRO A 291 8.69 -16.64 9.38
CA PRO A 291 9.75 -16.03 8.58
C PRO A 291 9.26 -15.76 7.15
N PHE A 292 9.74 -14.66 6.59
CA PHE A 292 9.52 -14.27 5.19
C PHE A 292 10.82 -13.75 4.60
N ILE A 293 11.13 -14.16 3.36
CA ILE A 293 12.46 -13.94 2.78
C ILE A 293 12.75 -12.45 2.61
N THR A 294 11.89 -11.70 1.93
CA THR A 294 11.97 -10.24 1.79
C THR A 294 10.57 -9.65 1.67
N GLN A 295 10.32 -8.53 2.35
CA GLN A 295 9.06 -7.80 2.27
C GLN A 295 9.25 -6.50 1.53
N THR A 296 8.49 -6.30 0.46
CA THR A 296 8.33 -5.00 -0.24
C THR A 296 9.66 -4.46 -0.82
N SER A 297 9.66 -3.25 -1.40
CA SER A 297 10.85 -2.59 -1.98
C SER A 297 10.69 -1.06 -2.01
N ILE A 298 10.98 -0.40 -0.89
CA ILE A 298 10.77 1.04 -0.74
C ILE A 298 11.76 1.83 -1.61
N GLN A 299 11.24 2.68 -2.50
CA GLN A 299 12.04 3.71 -3.15
C GLN A 299 11.64 5.05 -2.55
N SER A 300 12.62 5.87 -2.19
CA SER A 300 12.36 7.14 -1.50
C SER A 300 13.34 8.24 -1.92
N ILE A 301 12.85 9.48 -1.88
CA ILE A 301 13.63 10.71 -2.02
C ILE A 301 13.28 11.62 -0.84
N GLU A 302 14.29 12.16 -0.18
CA GLU A 302 14.19 13.23 0.80
C GLU A 302 14.67 14.54 0.17
N VAL A 303 13.86 15.59 0.29
CA VAL A 303 14.18 16.94 -0.19
C VAL A 303 14.50 17.79 1.04
N ALA A 304 15.75 18.22 1.15
CA ALA A 304 16.21 19.09 2.21
C ALA A 304 15.74 20.54 2.00
N SER A 305 15.81 21.34 3.05
CA SER A 305 15.35 22.74 3.04
C SER A 305 16.11 23.65 2.09
N ASP A 306 17.35 23.29 1.75
CA ASP A 306 18.21 23.98 0.78
C ASP A 306 17.91 23.58 -0.68
N GLY A 307 16.99 22.62 -0.89
CA GLY A 307 16.64 22.08 -2.21
C GLY A 307 17.43 20.85 -2.61
N SER A 308 18.44 20.44 -1.83
CA SER A 308 19.19 19.20 -2.09
C SER A 308 18.28 17.98 -1.98
N ALA A 309 18.43 17.01 -2.90
CA ALA A 309 17.64 15.78 -2.90
C ALA A 309 18.53 14.55 -2.61
N PHE A 310 18.11 13.72 -1.66
CA PHE A 310 18.78 12.49 -1.27
C PHE A 310 17.89 11.32 -1.68
N GLY A 311 18.39 10.42 -2.53
CA GLY A 311 17.66 9.23 -2.96
C GLY A 311 18.10 7.98 -2.20
N SER A 312 17.15 7.09 -1.89
CA SER A 312 17.42 5.77 -1.34
C SER A 312 16.61 4.71 -2.07
N ALA A 313 17.30 3.66 -2.51
CA ALA A 313 16.73 2.49 -3.15
C ALA A 313 16.83 1.26 -2.25
N ASP A 314 15.78 0.44 -2.22
CA ASP A 314 15.73 -0.73 -1.33
C ASP A 314 16.70 -1.85 -1.74
N PRO A 315 17.68 -2.22 -0.90
CA PRO A 315 18.67 -3.25 -1.24
C PRO A 315 18.06 -4.64 -1.43
N ARG A 316 16.81 -4.87 -1.03
CA ARG A 316 16.10 -6.15 -1.24
C ARG A 316 15.82 -6.44 -2.70
N ARG A 317 15.89 -5.44 -3.59
CA ARG A 317 15.78 -5.65 -5.04
C ARG A 317 17.11 -5.34 -5.74
N PRO A 318 17.69 -6.33 -6.45
CA PRO A 318 19.02 -6.19 -7.05
C PRO A 318 19.06 -5.17 -8.19
N ASP A 319 17.90 -4.85 -8.78
CA ASP A 319 17.73 -3.89 -9.88
C ASP A 319 17.26 -2.50 -9.41
N SER A 320 17.14 -2.29 -8.09
CA SER A 320 16.80 -0.98 -7.55
C SER A 320 18.00 -0.03 -7.62
N ALA A 321 17.74 1.26 -7.83
CA ALA A 321 18.77 2.28 -7.91
C ALA A 321 18.24 3.66 -7.50
N ALA A 322 19.12 4.45 -6.89
CA ALA A 322 18.91 5.88 -6.67
C ALA A 322 20.02 6.62 -7.44
N ILE A 323 19.61 7.51 -8.35
CA ILE A 323 20.53 8.21 -9.26
C ILE A 323 20.27 9.71 -9.11
N GLY A 324 21.28 10.46 -8.70
CA GLY A 324 21.28 11.92 -8.76
C GLY A 324 21.61 12.39 -10.17
N VAL A 325 21.06 13.54 -10.54
CA VAL A 325 21.38 14.24 -11.79
C VAL A 325 21.87 15.63 -11.41
N GLU A 326 22.96 16.07 -12.04
CA GLU A 326 23.52 17.42 -11.86
C GLU A 326 22.64 18.50 -12.50
#